data_AF-A0AAQ3RHT7-F1
#
_entry.id   AF-A0AAQ3RHT7-F1
#
_cell.length_a   1.000
_cell.length_b   1.000
_cell.length_c   1.000
_cell.angle_alpha   90.00
_cell.angle_beta   90.00
_cell.angle_gamma   90.00
#
_symmetry.space_group_name_H-M   'P 1'
#
loop_
_entity.id
_entity.type
_entity.pdbx_description
1 polymer ?
#
loop_
_entity_poly.entity_id
_entity_poly.type
_entity_poly.pdbx_seq_one_letter_code
_entity_poly.pdbx_strand_id
1 'polypeptide(L)'
;MGRGKIAIRRIDNSTSRQVTFSKRRNGLLKKARELSILCDAEVGLMVFSSTGKLYDYASTSMKSVFERYNKLKEEHHHLMNPASEEKERINLTDKLGNTTRQARQQGSPT
;
A
#
# COMPACT_ATOMS: atom_id res chain seq x y z
N MET A 1 39.24 -3.74 11.78
CA MET A 1 38.43 -4.39 12.85
C MET A 1 37.16 -4.94 12.23
N GLY A 2 37.04 -6.27 12.08
CA GLY A 2 35.87 -6.91 11.47
C GLY A 2 34.62 -6.78 12.36
N ARG A 3 33.44 -6.81 11.75
CA ARG A 3 32.16 -6.70 12.46
C ARG A 3 31.74 -8.09 12.96
N GLY A 4 31.66 -8.28 14.28
CA GLY A 4 31.15 -9.52 14.87
C GLY A 4 29.67 -9.76 14.56
N LYS A 5 29.27 -11.05 14.46
CA LYS A 5 27.87 -11.46 14.36
C LYS A 5 27.12 -11.07 15.64
N ILE A 6 25.90 -10.54 15.51
CA ILE A 6 25.01 -10.25 16.63
C ILE A 6 23.71 -11.05 16.48
N ALA A 7 23.08 -11.42 17.59
CA ALA A 7 21.75 -12.04 17.58
C ALA A 7 20.68 -11.05 17.10
N ILE A 8 19.66 -11.53 16.38
CA ILE A 8 18.48 -10.73 15.99
C ILE A 8 17.51 -10.70 17.17
N ARG A 9 17.78 -9.79 18.11
CA ARG A 9 16.93 -9.46 19.25
C ARG A 9 17.11 -7.98 19.60
N ARG A 10 16.25 -7.43 20.47
CA ARG A 10 16.42 -6.07 20.98
C ARG A 10 17.81 -5.94 21.64
N ILE A 11 18.55 -4.88 21.30
CA ILE A 11 19.81 -4.54 21.95
C ILE A 11 19.48 -3.84 23.27
N ASP A 12 19.96 -4.37 24.39
CA ASP A 12 19.60 -3.85 25.72
C ASP A 12 20.31 -2.53 26.04
N ASN A 13 21.62 -2.46 25.77
CA ASN A 13 22.40 -1.23 25.95
C ASN A 13 21.87 -0.10 25.05
N SER A 14 21.44 1.01 25.66
CA SER A 14 20.82 2.14 24.98
C SER A 14 21.75 2.82 23.97
N THR A 15 23.01 3.06 24.33
CA THR A 15 24.01 3.67 23.46
C THR A 15 24.30 2.80 22.25
N SER A 16 24.57 1.50 22.45
CA SER A 16 24.79 0.55 21.36
C SER A 16 23.55 0.43 20.46
N ARG A 17 22.35 0.46 21.03
CA ARG A 17 21.09 0.44 20.29
C ARG A 17 20.92 1.69 19.43
N GLN A 18 21.23 2.89 19.96
CA GLN A 18 21.15 4.14 19.21
C GLN A 18 22.15 4.19 18.06
N VAL A 19 23.40 3.81 18.29
CA VAL A 19 24.43 3.74 17.24
C VAL A 19 24.02 2.72 16.16
N THR A 20 23.53 1.56 16.58
CA THR A 20 23.08 0.51 15.66
C THR A 20 21.86 0.95 14.86
N PHE A 21 20.88 1.62 15.50
CA PHE A 21 19.72 2.19 14.84
C PHE A 21 20.15 3.17 13.76
N SER A 22 21.00 4.16 14.07
CA SER A 22 21.47 5.13 13.09
C SER A 22 22.16 4.47 11.90
N LYS A 23 23.06 3.50 12.15
CA LYS A 23 23.78 2.79 11.07
C LYS A 23 22.84 1.91 10.23
N ARG A 24 21.97 1.12 10.86
CA ARG A 24 21.05 0.21 10.15
C ARG A 24 19.97 0.98 9.39
N ARG A 25 19.39 2.02 9.99
CA ARG A 25 18.42 2.92 9.35
C ARG A 25 19.01 3.53 8.09
N ASN A 26 20.23 4.09 8.17
CA ASN A 26 20.89 4.66 6.99
C ASN A 26 21.17 3.61 5.91
N GLY A 27 21.61 2.40 6.30
CA GLY A 27 21.80 1.29 5.37
C GLY A 27 20.49 0.85 4.69
N LEU A 28 19.39 0.81 5.43
CA LEU A 28 18.07 0.46 4.92
C LEU A 28 17.54 1.53 3.94
N LEU A 29 17.66 2.81 4.30
CA LEU A 29 17.31 3.94 3.42
C LEU A 29 18.11 3.89 2.12
N LYS A 30 19.41 3.56 2.19
CA LYS A 30 20.25 3.39 0.99
C LYS A 30 19.72 2.25 0.11
N LYS A 31 19.38 1.10 0.71
CA LYS A 31 18.85 -0.06 -0.03
C LYS A 31 17.49 0.23 -0.67
N ALA A 32 16.61 0.94 0.03
CA ALA A 32 15.32 1.36 -0.52
C ALA A 32 15.48 2.25 -1.75
N ARG A 33 16.41 3.21 -1.70
CA ARG A 33 16.76 4.09 -2.83
C ARG A 33 17.41 3.32 -3.98
N GLU A 34 18.35 2.44 -3.69
CA GLU A 34 19.01 1.61 -4.72
C GLU A 34 17.95 0.78 -5.47
N LEU A 35 17.03 0.14 -4.74
CA LEU A 35 15.95 -0.66 -5.33
C LEU A 35 15.02 0.18 -6.22
N SER A 36 14.59 1.35 -5.75
CA SER A 36 13.68 2.20 -6.53
C SER A 36 14.33 2.66 -7.84
N ILE A 37 15.62 2.99 -7.83
CA ILE A 37 16.35 3.45 -9.02
C ILE A 37 16.63 2.28 -9.97
N LEU A 38 17.17 1.17 -9.46
CA LEU A 38 17.64 0.06 -10.29
C LEU A 38 16.50 -0.67 -11.01
N CYS A 39 15.32 -0.70 -10.39
CA CYS A 39 14.19 -1.49 -10.86
C CYS A 39 12.98 -0.63 -11.25
N ASP A 40 13.13 0.70 -11.30
CA ASP A 40 12.02 1.65 -11.52
C ASP A 40 10.79 1.35 -10.62
N ALA A 41 11.08 1.01 -9.36
CA ALA A 41 10.08 0.57 -8.41
C ALA A 41 9.62 1.74 -7.52
N GLU A 42 8.31 1.85 -7.31
CA GLU A 42 7.78 2.77 -6.31
C GLU A 42 7.98 2.19 -4.90
N VAL A 43 8.75 2.90 -4.07
CA VAL A 43 9.16 2.43 -2.74
C VAL A 43 8.89 3.51 -1.70
N GLY A 44 8.21 3.13 -0.62
CA GLY A 44 8.06 3.93 0.59
C GLY A 44 8.61 3.22 1.82
N LEU A 45 9.31 3.95 2.69
CA LEU A 45 9.83 3.47 3.95
C LEU A 45 9.58 4.50 5.05
N MET A 46 9.06 4.04 6.19
CA MET A 46 8.91 4.84 7.41
C MET A 46 9.53 4.10 8.59
N VAL A 47 10.27 4.84 9.42
CA VAL A 47 10.93 4.32 10.62
C VAL A 47 10.68 5.29 11.77
N PHE A 48 9.98 4.82 12.80
CA PHE A 48 9.83 5.54 14.05
C PHE A 48 10.88 5.08 15.06
N SER A 49 11.66 6.01 15.61
CA SER A 49 12.59 5.68 16.69
C SER A 49 11.84 5.45 18.00
N SER A 50 12.51 4.85 18.98
CA SER A 50 11.99 4.76 20.36
C SER A 50 11.82 6.13 21.04
N THR A 51 12.29 7.22 20.42
CA THR A 51 12.08 8.60 20.89
C THR A 51 10.96 9.30 20.13
N GLY A 52 10.17 8.57 19.33
CA GLY A 52 9.07 9.12 18.53
C GLY A 52 9.49 9.91 17.28
N LYS A 53 10.78 9.90 16.91
CA LYS A 53 11.24 10.62 15.71
C LYS A 53 10.95 9.80 14.46
N LEU A 54 10.30 10.42 13.48
CA LEU A 54 10.09 9.86 12.15
C LEU A 54 11.36 10.03 11.30
N TYR A 55 11.70 8.96 10.59
CA TYR A 55 12.67 8.96 9.50
C TYR A 55 12.05 8.22 8.34
N ASP A 56 12.00 8.85 7.18
CA ASP A 56 11.29 8.31 6.03
C ASP A 56 12.05 8.49 4.72
N TYR A 57 11.58 7.74 3.72
CA TYR A 57 12.01 7.84 2.34
C TYR A 57 10.83 7.45 1.44
N ALA A 58 10.65 8.18 0.35
CA ALA A 58 9.80 7.80 -0.76
C ALA A 58 10.58 8.00 -2.06
N SER A 59 10.38 7.11 -3.03
CA SER A 59 10.91 7.29 -4.38
C SER A 59 10.26 8.49 -5.10
N THR A 60 8.99 8.76 -4.79
CA THR A 60 8.21 9.91 -5.26
C THR A 60 7.83 10.82 -4.09
N SER A 61 6.64 10.66 -3.53
CA SER A 61 6.17 11.33 -2.32
C SER A 61 5.54 10.31 -1.38
N MET A 62 5.66 10.51 -0.07
CA MET A 62 5.02 9.58 0.88
C MET A 62 3.50 9.54 0.68
N LYS A 63 2.88 10.69 0.35
CA LYS A 63 1.45 10.81 0.06
C LYS A 63 1.03 9.92 -1.11
N SER A 64 1.72 9.98 -2.25
CA SER A 64 1.38 9.18 -3.44
C SER A 64 1.53 7.68 -3.19
N VAL A 65 2.58 7.27 -2.47
CA VAL A 65 2.77 5.86 -2.09
C VAL A 65 1.59 5.36 -1.25
N PHE A 66 1.14 6.16 -0.27
CA PHE A 66 -0.02 5.82 0.56
C PHE A 66 -1.32 5.78 -0.22
N GLU A 67 -1.57 6.75 -1.11
CA GLU A 67 -2.76 6.78 -1.97
C GLU A 67 -2.83 5.53 -2.84
N ARG A 68 -1.71 5.14 -3.47
CA ARG A 68 -1.62 3.91 -4.26
C ARG A 68 -1.88 2.66 -3.41
N TYR A 69 -1.29 2.59 -2.21
CA TYR A 69 -1.53 1.48 -1.28
C TYR A 69 -3.00 1.36 -0.88
N ASN A 70 -3.63 2.47 -0.49
CA ASN A 70 -5.03 2.46 -0.05
C ASN A 70 -5.96 2.04 -1.19
N LYS A 71 -5.76 2.59 -2.39
CA LYS A 71 -6.54 2.20 -3.58
C LYS A 71 -6.45 0.69 -3.85
N LEU A 72 -5.24 0.14 -3.89
CA LEU A 72 -5.03 -1.30 -4.14
C LEU A 72 -5.59 -2.17 -3.01
N LYS A 73 -5.50 -1.71 -1.76
CA LYS A 73 -6.06 -2.41 -0.61
C LYS A 73 -7.59 -2.49 -0.70
N GLU A 74 -8.25 -1.40 -1.08
CA GLU A 74 -9.70 -1.35 -1.29
C GLU A 74 -10.14 -2.28 -2.41
N GLU A 75 -9.44 -2.26 -3.55
CA GLU A 75 -9.68 -3.19 -4.67
C GLU A 75 -9.51 -4.66 -4.25
N HIS A 76 -8.47 -4.97 -3.47
CA HIS A 76 -8.27 -6.32 -2.92
C HIS A 76 -9.37 -6.77 -1.96
N HIS A 77 -9.91 -5.85 -1.16
CA HIS A 77 -11.04 -6.14 -0.27
C HIS A 77 -12.34 -6.40 -1.04
N HIS A 78 -12.55 -5.74 -2.19
CA HIS A 78 -13.71 -5.99 -3.06
C HIS A 78 -13.66 -7.36 -3.76
N LEU A 79 -12.47 -7.80 -4.18
CA LEU A 79 -12.27 -9.12 -4.80
C LEU A 79 -12.43 -10.29 -3.81
N MET A 80 -12.16 -10.07 -2.52
CA MET A 80 -12.27 -11.10 -1.48
C MET A 80 -13.64 -11.12 -0.79
N ASN A 81 -14.58 -10.27 -1.20
CA ASN A 81 -15.91 -10.21 -0.61
C ASN A 81 -16.94 -10.71 -1.64
N PRO A 82 -17.42 -11.97 -1.54
CA PRO A 82 -18.39 -12.53 -2.49
C PRO A 82 -19.72 -11.75 -2.51
N ALA A 83 -19.97 -10.90 -1.51
CA ALA A 83 -21.14 -10.03 -1.44
C ALA A 83 -21.05 -8.77 -2.34
N SER A 84 -19.86 -8.32 -2.76
CA SER A 84 -19.73 -7.17 -3.68
C SER A 84 -20.13 -7.54 -5.10
N GLU A 85 -19.73 -8.71 -5.57
CA GLU A 85 -20.12 -9.20 -6.89
C GLU A 85 -21.63 -9.44 -7.00
N GLU A 86 -22.26 -9.93 -5.93
CA GLU A 86 -23.71 -10.10 -5.84
C GLU A 86 -24.43 -8.75 -5.98
N LYS A 87 -23.96 -7.72 -5.27
CA LYS A 87 -24.52 -6.36 -5.34
C LYS A 87 -24.33 -5.73 -6.72
N GLU A 88 -23.18 -5.95 -7.36
CA GLU A 88 -22.92 -5.44 -8.71
C GLU A 88 -23.78 -6.15 -9.76
N ARG A 89 -23.94 -7.48 -9.64
CA ARG A 89 -24.87 -8.26 -10.47
C ARG A 89 -26.31 -7.80 -10.31
N ILE A 90 -26.78 -7.63 -9.07
CA ILE A 90 -28.15 -7.15 -8.76
C ILE A 90 -28.38 -5.76 -9.38
N ASN A 91 -27.43 -4.85 -9.21
CA ASN A 91 -27.52 -3.51 -9.80
C ASN A 91 -27.53 -3.54 -11.34
N LEU A 92 -26.79 -4.46 -11.97
CA LEU A 92 -26.82 -4.62 -13.43
C LEU A 92 -28.17 -5.16 -13.92
N THR A 93 -28.73 -6.16 -13.22
CA THR A 93 -30.04 -6.74 -13.57
C THR A 93 -31.18 -5.74 -13.43
N ASP A 94 -31.15 -4.90 -12.40
CA ASP A 94 -32.16 -3.85 -12.20
C ASP A 94 -32.10 -2.79 -13.31
N LYS A 95 -30.88 -2.41 -13.74
CA LYS A 95 -30.69 -1.48 -14.87
C LYS A 95 -31.22 -2.06 -16.18
N LEU A 96 -30.89 -3.31 -16.49
CA LEU A 96 -31.39 -4.02 -17.68
C LEU A 96 -32.92 -4.14 -17.69
N GLY A 97 -33.52 -4.44 -16.54
CA GLY A 97 -34.97 -4.51 -16.40
C GLY A 97 -35.65 -3.17 -16.67
N ASN A 98 -35.07 -2.07 -16.19
CA ASN A 98 -35.60 -0.73 -16.40
C ASN A 98 -35.46 -0.25 -17.86
N THR A 99 -34.32 -0.52 -18.51
CA THR A 99 -34.13 -0.22 -19.94
C THR A 99 -35.10 -1.00 -20.82
N THR A 100 -35.32 -2.29 -20.52
CA THR A 100 -36.27 -3.14 -21.27
C THR A 100 -37.71 -2.64 -21.13
N ARG A 101 -38.10 -2.16 -19.95
CA ARG A 101 -39.42 -1.57 -19.71
C ARG A 101 -39.60 -0.24 -20.45
N GLN A 102 -38.57 0.61 -20.51
CA GLN A 102 -38.61 1.85 -21.29
C GLN A 102 -38.72 1.59 -22.80
N ALA A 103 -38.00 0.60 -23.32
CA ALA A 103 -38.07 0.24 -24.74
C ALA A 103 -39.45 -0.30 -25.15
N ARG A 104 -40.14 -1.05 -24.27
CA ARG A 104 -41.53 -1.52 -24.52
C ARG A 104 -42.56 -0.39 -24.52
N GLN A 105 -42.33 0.71 -23.80
CA GLN A 105 -43.26 1.85 -23.76
C GLN A 105 -43.09 2.81 -24.95
N GLN A 106 -41.98 2.72 -25.69
CA GLN A 106 -41.72 3.57 -26.88
C GLN A 106 -41.97 2.85 -28.21
N GLY A 107 -42.34 1.56 -28.18
CA GLY A 107 -42.62 0.74 -29.36
C GLY A 107 -44.12 0.56 -29.61
N SER A 108 -44.82 1.61 -30.03
CA SER A 108 -46.11 1.49 -30.72
C SER A 108 -46.11 2.41 -31.95
N PRO A 109 -45.78 1.88 -33.14
CA PRO A 109 -45.96 2.62 -34.38
C PRO A 109 -47.39 2.39 -34.90
N THR A 110 -48.15 3.48 -34.97
CA THR A 110 -49.24 3.66 -35.93
C THR A 110 -49.14 5.08 -36.46
#